data_AF-A0A377LUK7-F1
#
_entry.id   AF-A0A377LUK7-F1
#
_cell.length_a   1.000
_cell.length_b   1.000
_cell.length_c   1.000
_cell.angle_alpha   90.00
_cell.angle_beta   90.00
_cell.angle_gamma   90.00
#
_symmetry.space_group_name_H-M   'P 1'
#
loop_
_entity.id
_entity.type
_entity.pdbx_description
1 polymer ?
#
loop_
_entity_poly.entity_id
_entity_poly.type
_entity_poly.pdbx_seq_one_letter_code
_entity_poly.pdbx_strand_id
1 'polypeptide(L)'
;MNTREALGVLHFKGFIIDDSVLYSGASLNDVYLHQLDKYRYDRYHLIRNSQMADIMFNWVDKHLVHGRGVNRLDDPHRPKSPEIKNDVRAFRQELRDAVYHFQGDANNEELSVTPLVGLGKSSLLNKTIFHLMPCAEQKLTICTPYFNLPAVLVRNIIQLLRDGKKVEIIVGDKTANDFFIPEDQPFKIIGALPYLYEINLRRFLSRLQYYVNTDQLVVRLWKDEDNSYHLKGMWVDDEWMLLTGNNLNPRAWRLDLENAILIHDPQHELAAQRERELELIRTHTTVVRHYRELQSIADYPVKVRKLIRRLRRIRIDRLISRIL
;
A
#
# COMPACT_ATOMS: atom_id res chain seq x y z
N MET A 1 14.28 -8.19 -13.89
CA MET A 1 13.89 -6.92 -13.24
C MET A 1 14.29 -5.81 -14.21
N ASN A 2 13.34 -5.06 -14.75
CA ASN A 2 13.67 -3.95 -15.63
C ASN A 2 14.34 -2.88 -14.76
N THR A 3 15.66 -2.71 -14.88
CA THR A 3 16.45 -1.78 -14.05
C THR A 3 15.95 -0.33 -14.14
N ARG A 4 15.09 -0.03 -15.13
CA ARG A 4 14.43 1.25 -15.36
C ARG A 4 13.31 1.58 -14.36
N GLU A 5 12.62 0.59 -13.79
CA GLU A 5 11.52 0.81 -12.81
C GLU A 5 12.01 0.95 -11.36
N ALA A 6 13.29 0.64 -11.11
CA ALA A 6 13.88 0.66 -9.77
C ALA A 6 13.92 2.06 -9.13
N LEU A 7 13.76 3.14 -9.91
CA LEU A 7 13.90 4.52 -9.46
C LEU A 7 12.57 5.29 -9.32
N GLY A 8 11.45 4.60 -9.49
CA GLY A 8 10.10 5.14 -9.30
C GLY A 8 9.15 4.71 -10.42
N VAL A 9 7.89 4.50 -10.07
CA VAL A 9 6.80 4.23 -11.01
C VAL A 9 5.62 5.17 -10.76
N LEU A 10 4.70 5.23 -11.73
CA LEU A 10 3.38 5.83 -11.54
C LEU A 10 2.54 4.86 -10.71
N HIS A 11 2.32 5.21 -9.44
CA HIS A 11 1.46 4.44 -8.55
C HIS A 11 0.19 5.21 -8.16
N PHE A 12 -0.10 6.28 -8.89
CA PHE A 12 -1.37 7.01 -8.88
C PHE A 12 -2.54 6.08 -9.25
N LYS A 13 -3.69 6.27 -8.60
CA LYS A 13 -4.92 5.46 -8.72
C LYS A 13 -6.16 6.35 -8.89
N GLY A 14 -7.21 5.78 -9.45
CA GLY A 14 -8.50 6.43 -9.62
C GLY A 14 -8.93 6.50 -11.08
N PHE A 15 -10.14 6.06 -11.36
CA PHE A 15 -10.83 6.28 -12.63
C PHE A 15 -11.85 7.39 -12.42
N ILE A 16 -11.85 8.39 -13.30
CA ILE A 16 -12.75 9.54 -13.23
C ILE A 16 -13.72 9.42 -14.39
N ILE A 17 -15.02 9.34 -14.07
CA ILE A 17 -16.11 9.12 -15.02
C ILE A 17 -17.22 10.08 -14.64
N ASP A 18 -17.45 11.09 -15.47
CA ASP A 18 -18.37 12.19 -15.19
C ASP A 18 -18.12 12.76 -13.77
N ASP A 19 -19.14 12.82 -12.93
CA ASP A 19 -19.07 13.32 -11.55
C ASP A 19 -18.59 12.28 -10.52
N SER A 20 -18.00 11.17 -10.97
CA SER A 20 -17.66 10.03 -10.12
C SER A 20 -16.20 9.63 -10.19
N VAL A 21 -15.65 9.25 -9.04
CA VAL A 21 -14.32 8.63 -8.93
C VAL A 21 -14.48 7.19 -8.45
N LEU A 22 -14.08 6.24 -9.28
CA LEU A 22 -13.87 4.84 -8.88
C LEU A 22 -12.42 4.68 -8.42
N TYR A 23 -12.22 4.57 -7.11
CA TYR A 23 -10.90 4.48 -6.48
C TYR A 23 -10.57 3.04 -6.09
N SER A 24 -9.46 2.51 -6.63
CA SER A 24 -8.95 1.17 -6.30
C SER A 24 -7.44 1.09 -6.48
N GLY A 25 -6.77 0.22 -5.72
CA GLY A 25 -5.37 -0.15 -5.94
C GLY A 25 -5.14 -1.06 -7.15
N ALA A 26 -6.23 -1.60 -7.73
CA ALA A 26 -6.21 -2.56 -8.82
C ALA A 26 -5.75 -1.94 -10.16
N SER A 27 -5.02 -2.73 -10.93
CA SER A 27 -4.78 -2.47 -12.35
C SER A 27 -5.82 -3.21 -13.20
N LEU A 28 -5.92 -2.88 -14.49
CA LEU A 28 -6.78 -3.61 -15.42
C LEU A 28 -6.06 -4.86 -15.94
N ASN A 29 -6.41 -6.03 -15.39
CA ASN A 29 -5.99 -7.35 -15.88
C ASN A 29 -6.95 -8.46 -15.37
N ASP A 30 -6.75 -9.68 -15.86
CA ASP A 30 -7.63 -10.82 -15.60
C ASP A 30 -7.83 -11.13 -14.11
N VAL A 31 -6.78 -11.04 -13.29
CA VAL A 31 -6.86 -11.41 -11.86
C VAL A 31 -7.51 -10.32 -11.01
N TYR A 32 -7.29 -9.04 -11.30
CA TYR A 32 -8.02 -7.98 -10.57
C TYR A 32 -9.50 -7.94 -10.95
N LEU A 33 -9.81 -8.24 -12.21
CA LEU A 33 -11.17 -8.25 -12.74
C LEU A 33 -11.86 -9.63 -12.64
N HIS A 34 -11.21 -10.60 -11.99
CA HIS A 34 -11.72 -11.95 -11.77
C HIS A 34 -12.33 -12.58 -13.04
N GLN A 35 -11.60 -12.53 -14.16
CA GLN A 35 -12.08 -13.02 -15.47
C GLN A 35 -12.06 -14.55 -15.59
N LEU A 36 -11.22 -15.22 -14.79
CA LEU A 36 -11.08 -16.68 -14.71
C LEU A 36 -11.25 -17.10 -13.24
N ASP A 37 -10.76 -18.28 -12.86
CA ASP A 37 -10.95 -18.84 -11.50
C ASP A 37 -10.06 -18.20 -10.42
N LYS A 38 -9.12 -17.33 -10.80
CA LYS A 38 -8.20 -16.66 -9.86
C LYS A 38 -8.49 -15.18 -9.76
N TYR A 39 -8.51 -14.68 -8.53
CA TYR A 39 -8.61 -13.26 -8.27
C TYR A 39 -7.42 -12.70 -7.48
N ARG A 40 -7.25 -11.39 -7.61
CA ARG A 40 -6.34 -10.58 -6.81
C ARG A 40 -7.14 -9.59 -5.98
N TYR A 41 -7.13 -9.80 -4.68
CA TYR A 41 -7.99 -9.09 -3.74
C TYR A 41 -7.49 -7.65 -3.55
N ASP A 42 -8.28 -6.68 -4.01
CA ASP A 42 -8.07 -5.25 -3.79
C ASP A 42 -9.37 -4.61 -3.26
N ARG A 43 -9.35 -3.32 -2.94
CA ARG A 43 -10.53 -2.57 -2.46
C ARG A 43 -11.05 -1.65 -3.57
N TYR A 44 -12.36 -1.43 -3.60
CA TYR A 44 -13.02 -0.67 -4.68
C TYR A 44 -14.07 0.26 -4.07
N HIS A 45 -13.95 1.56 -4.35
CA HIS A 45 -14.86 2.58 -3.81
C HIS A 45 -15.36 3.47 -4.94
N LEU A 46 -16.67 3.61 -5.07
CA LEU A 46 -17.30 4.55 -5.99
C LEU A 46 -17.76 5.78 -5.20
N ILE A 47 -17.14 6.93 -5.46
CA ILE A 47 -17.47 8.20 -4.80
C ILE A 47 -18.08 9.13 -5.83
N ARG A 48 -19.31 9.56 -5.59
CA ARG A 48 -20.00 10.56 -6.42
C ARG A 48 -19.82 11.93 -5.80
N ASN A 49 -18.93 12.73 -6.39
CA ASN A 49 -18.61 14.07 -5.94
C ASN A 49 -17.98 14.82 -7.14
N SER A 50 -18.78 15.67 -7.78
CA SER A 50 -18.38 16.39 -9.00
C SER A 50 -17.17 17.28 -8.77
N GLN A 51 -17.14 18.01 -7.65
CA GLN A 51 -16.03 18.90 -7.32
C GLN A 51 -14.70 18.13 -7.18
N MET A 52 -14.69 17.01 -6.45
CA MET A 52 -13.50 16.16 -6.31
C MET A 52 -13.12 15.52 -7.65
N ALA A 53 -14.09 15.07 -8.44
CA ALA A 53 -13.85 14.52 -9.78
C ALA A 53 -13.13 15.55 -10.68
N ASP A 54 -13.62 16.79 -10.72
CA ASP A 54 -13.01 17.89 -11.46
C ASP A 54 -11.61 18.23 -10.94
N ILE A 55 -11.41 18.30 -9.61
CA ILE A 55 -10.10 18.58 -9.01
C ILE A 55 -9.09 17.49 -9.42
N MET A 56 -9.48 16.22 -9.34
CA MET A 56 -8.62 15.11 -9.70
C MET A 56 -8.34 15.08 -11.20
N PHE A 57 -9.35 15.34 -12.03
CA PHE A 57 -9.23 15.37 -13.49
C PHE A 57 -8.27 16.49 -13.93
N ASN A 58 -8.49 17.71 -13.46
CA ASN A 58 -7.67 18.86 -13.82
C ASN A 58 -6.20 18.67 -13.40
N TRP A 59 -5.96 18.01 -12.27
CA TRP A 59 -4.60 17.67 -11.85
C TRP A 59 -3.95 16.64 -12.80
N VAL A 60 -4.67 15.57 -13.15
CA VAL A 60 -4.18 14.54 -14.09
C VAL A 60 -3.93 15.14 -15.47
N ASP A 61 -4.85 15.95 -15.98
CA ASP A 61 -4.72 16.61 -17.29
C ASP A 61 -3.47 17.49 -17.33
N LYS A 62 -3.35 18.42 -16.38
CA LYS A 62 -2.22 19.36 -16.29
C LYS A 62 -0.88 18.66 -16.06
N HIS A 63 -0.82 17.72 -15.11
CA HIS A 63 0.45 17.19 -14.64
C HIS A 63 0.83 15.86 -15.27
N LEU A 64 -0.11 15.01 -15.68
CA LEU A 64 0.20 13.71 -16.27
C LEU A 64 -0.03 13.70 -17.79
N VAL A 65 -1.15 14.21 -18.30
CA VAL A 65 -1.43 14.20 -19.75
C VAL A 65 -0.52 15.18 -20.48
N HIS A 66 -0.45 16.41 -19.99
CA HIS A 66 0.42 17.46 -20.51
C HIS A 66 1.79 17.52 -19.83
N GLY A 67 2.15 16.46 -19.09
CA GLY A 67 3.43 16.34 -18.40
C GLY A 67 4.63 16.27 -19.35
N ARG A 68 5.73 16.90 -18.95
CA ARG A 68 6.96 16.90 -19.75
C ARG A 68 7.50 15.48 -19.95
N GLY A 69 7.81 15.13 -21.19
CA GLY A 69 8.34 13.79 -21.53
C GLY A 69 7.28 12.68 -21.47
N VAL A 70 6.01 13.02 -21.25
CA VAL A 70 4.89 12.08 -21.43
C VAL A 70 4.63 11.94 -22.92
N ASN A 71 4.50 10.70 -23.36
CA ASN A 71 4.33 10.36 -24.76
C ASN A 71 3.27 9.28 -24.89
N ARG A 72 2.54 9.33 -26.00
CA ARG A 72 1.59 8.29 -26.39
C ARG A 72 2.30 6.95 -26.57
N LEU A 73 1.78 5.90 -25.94
CA LEU A 73 2.35 4.56 -26.03
C LEU A 73 1.91 3.80 -27.29
N ASP A 74 0.84 4.25 -27.93
CA ASP A 74 0.31 3.75 -29.20
C ASP A 74 0.97 4.39 -30.43
N ASP A 75 1.81 5.40 -30.24
CA ASP A 75 2.62 5.99 -31.31
C ASP A 75 3.88 5.14 -31.58
N PRO A 76 4.07 4.61 -32.81
CA PRO A 76 5.27 3.86 -33.19
C PRO A 76 6.53 4.75 -33.29
N HIS A 77 6.37 6.06 -33.44
CA HIS A 77 7.45 7.04 -33.56
C HIS A 77 7.85 7.67 -32.22
N ARG A 78 7.27 7.22 -31.10
CA ARG A 78 7.59 7.76 -29.78
C ARG A 78 9.10 7.69 -29.47
N PRO A 79 9.64 8.69 -28.76
CA PRO A 79 11.06 8.67 -28.37
C PRO A 79 11.36 7.53 -27.41
N LYS A 80 12.58 6.97 -27.50
CA LYS A 80 13.05 5.96 -26.54
C LYS A 80 13.47 6.64 -25.24
N SER A 81 13.47 5.88 -24.14
CA SER A 81 13.81 6.40 -22.81
C SER A 81 15.12 7.20 -22.71
N PRO A 82 16.22 6.86 -23.44
CA PRO A 82 17.44 7.67 -23.42
C PRO A 82 17.25 9.08 -23.99
N GLU A 83 16.38 9.26 -24.98
CA GLU A 83 16.14 10.52 -25.71
C GLU A 83 15.42 11.54 -24.81
N ILE A 84 14.49 11.07 -23.98
CA ILE A 84 13.71 11.91 -23.04
C ILE A 84 14.24 11.87 -21.60
N LYS A 85 15.47 11.38 -21.37
CA LYS A 85 15.99 11.17 -20.00
C LYS A 85 16.02 12.46 -19.16
N ASN A 86 16.39 13.58 -19.78
CA ASN A 86 16.45 14.87 -19.10
C ASN A 86 15.05 15.41 -18.80
N ASP A 87 14.11 15.24 -19.72
CA ASP A 87 12.71 15.59 -19.54
C ASP A 87 12.08 14.80 -18.40
N VAL A 88 12.27 13.48 -18.37
CA VAL A 88 11.80 12.62 -17.27
C VAL A 88 12.39 13.05 -15.92
N ARG A 89 13.66 13.48 -15.89
CA ARG A 89 14.29 13.98 -14.66
C ARG A 89 13.66 15.29 -14.20
N ALA A 90 13.44 16.24 -15.11
CA ALA A 90 12.82 17.53 -14.80
C ALA A 90 11.36 17.33 -14.37
N PHE A 91 10.60 16.53 -15.13
CA PHE A 91 9.23 16.17 -14.83
C PHE A 91 9.07 15.55 -13.44
N ARG A 92 9.97 14.63 -13.07
CA ARG A 92 9.99 14.04 -11.73
C ARG A 92 10.24 15.07 -10.61
N GLN A 93 10.96 16.17 -10.86
CA GLN A 93 11.10 17.24 -9.87
C GLN A 93 9.84 18.09 -9.80
N GLU A 94 9.27 18.45 -10.96
CA GLU A 94 8.00 19.20 -11.05
C GLU A 94 6.87 18.46 -10.29
N LEU A 95 6.77 17.14 -10.43
CA LEU A 95 5.78 16.31 -9.72
C LEU A 95 5.95 16.25 -8.19
N ARG A 96 7.08 16.67 -7.62
CA ARG A 96 7.25 16.67 -6.14
C ARG A 96 6.45 17.78 -5.47
N ASP A 97 6.21 18.86 -6.20
CA ASP A 97 5.52 20.04 -5.72
C ASP A 97 4.09 20.13 -6.28
N ALA A 98 3.72 19.22 -7.20
CA ALA A 98 2.39 19.11 -7.77
C ALA A 98 1.41 18.50 -6.75
N VAL A 99 0.66 19.36 -6.06
CA VAL A 99 -0.42 18.99 -5.13
C VAL A 99 -1.79 19.26 -5.75
N TYR A 100 -2.85 18.66 -5.20
CA TYR A 100 -4.20 19.10 -5.52
C TYR A 100 -4.44 20.49 -4.94
N HIS A 101 -4.99 21.39 -5.74
CA HIS A 101 -5.42 22.71 -5.30
C HIS A 101 -6.93 22.77 -5.33
N PHE A 102 -7.52 23.10 -4.20
CA PHE A 102 -8.97 23.22 -4.03
C PHE A 102 -9.27 24.17 -2.88
N GLN A 103 -10.46 24.78 -2.92
CA GLN A 103 -11.04 25.45 -1.77
C GLN A 103 -11.98 24.44 -1.12
N GLY A 104 -11.68 24.04 0.12
CA GLY A 104 -12.57 23.19 0.89
C GLY A 104 -13.90 23.89 1.14
N ASP A 105 -14.98 23.15 0.97
CA ASP A 105 -16.36 23.56 1.26
C ASP A 105 -16.93 22.86 2.50
N ALA A 106 -16.18 21.90 3.06
CA ALA A 106 -16.52 21.19 4.28
C ALA A 106 -15.76 21.69 5.52
N ASN A 107 -16.39 21.55 6.69
CA ASN A 107 -15.81 21.79 8.00
C ASN A 107 -15.53 20.47 8.76
N ASN A 108 -15.07 20.54 10.02
CA ASN A 108 -14.68 19.36 10.80
C ASN A 108 -15.86 18.61 11.44
N GLU A 109 -17.09 19.05 11.25
CA GLU A 109 -18.29 18.44 11.85
C GLU A 109 -19.11 17.65 10.84
N GLU A 110 -18.70 17.59 9.56
CA GLU A 110 -19.44 16.90 8.49
C GLU A 110 -18.58 15.88 7.74
N LEU A 111 -19.23 14.89 7.15
CA LEU A 111 -18.60 13.90 6.28
C LEU A 111 -17.91 14.60 5.10
N SER A 112 -16.61 14.39 4.96
CA SER A 112 -15.81 15.06 3.94
C SER A 112 -14.75 14.16 3.31
N VAL A 113 -14.33 14.53 2.10
CA VAL A 113 -13.28 13.85 1.34
C VAL A 113 -12.19 14.82 0.94
N THR A 114 -10.93 14.38 1.04
CA THR A 114 -9.76 15.17 0.69
C THR A 114 -8.84 14.36 -0.22
N PRO A 115 -8.72 14.73 -1.52
CA PRO A 115 -7.76 14.09 -2.40
C PRO A 115 -6.33 14.51 -2.02
N LEU A 116 -5.42 13.54 -1.98
CA LEU A 116 -4.01 13.73 -1.61
C LEU A 116 -3.11 13.13 -2.69
N VAL A 117 -2.01 13.78 -3.00
CA VAL A 117 -0.98 13.27 -3.91
C VAL A 117 0.40 13.57 -3.34
N GLY A 118 1.39 12.76 -3.67
CA GLY A 118 2.76 13.10 -3.33
C GLY A 118 3.80 12.15 -3.88
N LEU A 119 5.00 12.70 -4.04
CA LEU A 119 6.17 12.01 -4.57
C LEU A 119 7.39 12.29 -3.70
N GLY A 120 8.08 11.23 -3.29
CA GLY A 120 9.34 11.33 -2.57
C GLY A 120 9.22 11.86 -1.13
N LYS A 121 10.32 12.42 -0.61
CA LYS A 121 10.45 12.76 0.82
C LYS A 121 9.55 13.91 1.29
N SER A 122 9.20 14.84 0.39
CA SER A 122 8.35 16.00 0.68
C SER A 122 6.86 15.69 0.55
N SER A 123 6.50 14.50 0.07
CA SER A 123 5.14 14.02 -0.19
C SER A 123 4.15 14.41 0.91
N LEU A 124 3.14 15.21 0.54
CA LEU A 124 2.04 15.59 1.42
C LEU A 124 1.29 14.34 1.91
N LEU A 125 0.97 13.41 1.01
CA LEU A 125 0.37 12.12 1.36
C LEU A 125 1.15 11.38 2.45
N ASN A 126 2.47 11.22 2.30
CA ASN A 126 3.28 10.49 3.27
C ASN A 126 3.36 11.22 4.63
N LYS A 127 3.33 12.55 4.63
CA LYS A 127 3.23 13.36 5.86
C LYS A 127 1.86 13.16 6.52
N THR A 128 0.78 13.20 5.75
CA THR A 128 -0.58 12.95 6.24
C THR A 128 -0.67 11.57 6.88
N ILE A 129 -0.18 10.50 6.22
CA ILE A 129 -0.15 9.16 6.83
C ILE A 129 0.64 9.15 8.15
N PHE A 130 1.81 9.79 8.15
CA PHE A 130 2.66 9.85 9.34
C PHE A 130 1.99 10.58 10.52
N HIS A 131 1.23 11.64 10.26
CA HIS A 131 0.53 12.43 11.28
C HIS A 131 -0.85 11.88 11.64
N LEU A 132 -1.50 11.15 10.74
CA LEU A 132 -2.82 10.56 10.98
C LEU A 132 -2.74 9.35 11.91
N MET A 133 -1.72 8.48 11.78
CA MET A 133 -1.63 7.28 12.63
C MET A 133 -1.64 7.61 14.15
N PRO A 134 -0.86 8.58 14.66
CA PRO A 134 -0.86 8.92 16.09
C PRO A 134 -2.15 9.57 16.60
N CYS A 135 -3.08 9.96 15.70
CA CYS A 135 -4.39 10.47 16.10
C CYS A 135 -5.32 9.39 16.66
N ALA A 136 -4.96 8.10 16.54
CA ALA A 136 -5.78 7.01 17.07
C ALA A 136 -5.95 7.11 18.59
N GLU A 137 -7.19 7.31 19.04
CA GLU A 137 -7.57 7.33 20.44
C GLU A 137 -7.97 5.95 20.96
N GLN A 138 -8.42 5.05 20.08
CA GLN A 138 -8.87 3.70 20.44
C GLN A 138 -8.14 2.63 19.63
N LYS A 139 -8.17 2.73 18.30
CA LYS A 139 -7.73 1.69 17.38
C LYS A 139 -7.20 2.23 16.06
N LEU A 140 -6.04 1.72 15.66
CA LEU A 140 -5.51 1.85 14.31
C LEU A 140 -5.68 0.52 13.57
N THR A 141 -6.31 0.52 12.39
CA THR A 141 -6.37 -0.65 11.49
C THR A 141 -5.59 -0.36 10.21
N ILE A 142 -4.74 -1.28 9.77
CA ILE A 142 -3.94 -1.15 8.55
C ILE A 142 -4.08 -2.39 7.68
N CYS A 143 -4.33 -2.18 6.39
CA CYS A 143 -4.09 -3.18 5.35
C CYS A 143 -2.82 -2.79 4.57
N THR A 144 -1.95 -3.76 4.32
CA THR A 144 -0.81 -3.63 3.39
C THR A 144 -0.54 -4.97 2.73
N PRO A 145 -0.24 -5.04 1.42
CA PRO A 145 -0.11 -6.30 0.69
C PRO A 145 0.93 -7.24 1.31
N TYR A 146 1.97 -6.67 1.92
CA TYR A 146 3.05 -7.40 2.56
C TYR A 146 3.69 -6.57 3.67
N PHE A 147 4.19 -7.25 4.71
CA PHE A 147 4.78 -6.56 5.85
C PHE A 147 6.19 -6.01 5.55
N ASN A 148 6.25 -4.77 5.05
CA ASN A 148 7.49 -4.06 4.77
C ASN A 148 7.39 -2.56 5.14
N LEU A 149 6.91 -2.23 6.34
CA LEU A 149 6.67 -0.85 6.73
C LEU A 149 7.96 -0.01 6.88
N PRO A 150 7.97 1.29 6.51
CA PRO A 150 9.02 2.21 6.86
C PRO A 150 9.22 2.28 8.38
N ALA A 151 10.48 2.47 8.81
CA ALA A 151 10.81 2.57 10.23
C ALA A 151 10.07 3.70 10.97
N VAL A 152 9.66 4.76 10.25
CA VAL A 152 8.83 5.84 10.81
C VAL A 152 7.43 5.34 11.22
N LEU A 153 6.79 4.52 10.40
CA LEU A 153 5.45 3.99 10.70
C LEU A 153 5.50 2.92 11.78
N VAL A 154 6.54 2.08 11.77
CA VAL A 154 6.78 1.11 12.84
C VAL A 154 6.94 1.80 14.21
N ARG A 155 7.56 2.99 14.26
CA ARG A 155 7.65 3.77 15.50
C ARG A 155 6.29 4.29 15.96
N ASN A 156 5.44 4.79 15.06
CA ASN A 156 4.09 5.21 15.39
C ASN A 156 3.26 4.04 15.95
N ILE A 157 3.33 2.87 15.33
CA ILE A 157 2.65 1.65 15.83
C ILE A 157 3.11 1.31 17.25
N ILE A 158 4.43 1.29 17.50
CA ILE A 158 4.98 0.98 18.83
C ILE A 158 4.53 2.03 19.86
N GLN A 159 4.47 3.30 19.47
CA GLN A 159 4.03 4.37 20.36
C GLN A 159 2.56 4.20 20.75
N LEU A 160 1.68 3.96 19.78
CA LEU A 160 0.26 3.68 20.03
C LEU A 160 0.05 2.52 21.00
N LEU A 161 0.76 1.41 20.81
CA LEU A 161 0.70 0.25 21.72
C LEU A 161 1.15 0.64 23.14
N ARG A 162 2.22 1.43 23.28
CA ARG A 162 2.68 1.94 24.59
C ARG A 162 1.64 2.84 25.26
N ASP A 163 0.91 3.61 24.48
CA ASP A 163 -0.12 4.53 24.94
C ASP A 163 -1.46 3.84 25.22
N GLY A 164 -1.50 2.50 25.22
CA GLY A 164 -2.70 1.74 25.55
C GLY A 164 -3.62 1.46 24.36
N LYS A 165 -3.31 1.96 23.16
CA LYS A 165 -4.19 1.90 21.98
C LYS A 165 -4.09 0.54 21.28
N LYS A 166 -5.17 0.12 20.61
CA LYS A 166 -5.19 -1.12 19.83
C LYS A 166 -4.64 -0.89 18.43
N VAL A 167 -3.96 -1.89 17.88
CA VAL A 167 -3.49 -1.89 16.49
C VAL A 167 -3.85 -3.21 15.83
N GLU A 168 -4.55 -3.14 14.70
CA GLU A 168 -4.85 -4.28 13.83
C GLU A 168 -4.07 -4.15 12.52
N ILE A 169 -3.31 -5.17 12.13
CA ILE A 169 -2.56 -5.21 10.87
C ILE A 169 -3.00 -6.44 10.08
N ILE A 170 -3.48 -6.22 8.86
CA ILE A 170 -3.94 -7.26 7.94
C ILE A 170 -2.96 -7.30 6.76
N VAL A 171 -2.36 -8.46 6.53
CA VAL A 171 -1.41 -8.71 5.43
C VAL A 171 -1.70 -10.05 4.77
N GLY A 172 -1.23 -10.24 3.54
CA GLY A 172 -1.30 -11.55 2.89
C GLY A 172 -0.35 -12.55 3.54
N ASP A 173 -0.78 -13.81 3.65
CA ASP A 173 0.16 -14.92 3.83
C ASP A 173 1.20 -14.93 2.71
N LYS A 174 2.40 -15.47 2.98
CA LYS A 174 3.46 -15.56 1.96
C LYS A 174 3.00 -16.26 0.68
N THR A 175 2.05 -17.20 0.77
CA THR A 175 1.48 -17.95 -0.35
C THR A 175 0.36 -17.20 -1.08
N ALA A 176 -0.11 -16.08 -0.53
CA ALA A 176 -1.05 -15.15 -1.19
C ALA A 176 -0.32 -13.98 -1.88
N ASN A 177 1.00 -14.07 -2.05
CA ASN A 177 1.81 -13.08 -2.75
C ASN A 177 2.09 -13.53 -4.18
N ASP A 178 1.97 -12.64 -5.18
CA ASP A 178 2.21 -12.99 -6.60
C ASP A 178 3.62 -13.51 -6.90
N PHE A 179 4.59 -13.13 -6.09
CA PHE A 179 5.96 -13.61 -6.26
C PHE A 179 6.16 -14.98 -5.62
N PHE A 180 5.19 -15.54 -4.90
CA PHE A 180 5.30 -16.89 -4.36
C PHE A 180 5.42 -17.92 -5.48
N ILE A 181 6.40 -18.81 -5.33
CA ILE A 181 6.63 -19.92 -6.26
C ILE A 181 6.49 -21.20 -5.44
N PRO A 182 5.52 -22.07 -5.77
CA PRO A 182 5.38 -23.40 -5.16
C PRO A 182 6.68 -24.22 -5.24
N GLU A 183 6.89 -25.11 -4.27
CA GLU A 183 8.16 -25.84 -4.12
C GLU A 183 8.45 -26.81 -5.27
N ASP A 184 7.39 -27.32 -5.91
CA ASP A 184 7.41 -28.19 -7.09
C ASP A 184 7.77 -27.43 -8.38
N GLN A 185 7.77 -26.09 -8.35
CA GLN A 185 8.10 -25.26 -9.51
C GLN A 185 9.56 -24.77 -9.54
N PRO A 186 10.09 -24.40 -10.73
CA PRO A 186 11.44 -23.85 -10.84
C PRO A 186 11.62 -22.55 -10.05
N PHE A 187 12.48 -22.60 -9.03
CA PHE A 187 12.83 -21.45 -8.20
C PHE A 187 13.41 -20.28 -9.03
N LYS A 188 12.86 -19.07 -8.81
CA LYS A 188 13.41 -17.79 -9.29
C LYS A 188 13.74 -16.90 -8.09
N ILE A 189 14.77 -16.06 -8.22
CA ILE A 189 15.24 -15.16 -7.13
C ILE A 189 14.11 -14.28 -6.57
N ILE A 190 13.22 -13.79 -7.43
CA ILE A 190 12.09 -12.95 -7.03
C ILE A 190 11.15 -13.68 -6.04
N GLY A 191 11.07 -15.01 -6.13
CA GLY A 191 10.28 -15.83 -5.21
C GLY A 191 10.82 -15.94 -3.80
N ALA A 192 11.95 -15.28 -3.49
CA ALA A 192 12.38 -15.09 -2.10
C ALA A 192 11.70 -13.90 -1.41
N LEU A 193 11.03 -12.99 -2.15
CA LEU A 193 10.39 -11.81 -1.56
C LEU A 193 9.33 -12.15 -0.51
N PRO A 194 8.37 -13.07 -0.75
CA PRO A 194 7.35 -13.41 0.25
C PRO A 194 7.95 -13.89 1.57
N TYR A 195 9.01 -14.69 1.51
CA TYR A 195 9.75 -15.16 2.67
C TYR A 195 10.49 -14.03 3.41
N LEU A 196 11.00 -13.02 2.71
CA LEU A 196 11.61 -11.85 3.34
C LEU A 196 10.57 -11.01 4.10
N TYR A 197 9.35 -10.89 3.57
CA TYR A 197 8.26 -10.20 4.26
C TYR A 197 7.80 -10.99 5.50
N GLU A 198 7.65 -12.31 5.41
CA GLU A 198 7.31 -13.15 6.57
C GLU A 198 8.39 -13.09 7.66
N ILE A 199 9.67 -13.11 7.28
CA ILE A 199 10.80 -12.87 8.19
C ILE A 199 10.64 -11.54 8.95
N ASN A 200 10.27 -10.47 8.24
CA ASN A 200 10.12 -9.15 8.85
C ASN A 200 8.94 -9.13 9.81
N LEU A 201 7.82 -9.77 9.43
CA LEU A 201 6.64 -9.92 10.26
C LEU A 201 6.95 -10.73 11.53
N ARG A 202 7.61 -11.88 11.40
CA ARG A 202 8.05 -12.71 12.53
C ARG A 202 8.94 -11.94 13.50
N ARG A 203 9.88 -11.15 12.98
CA ARG A 203 10.76 -10.31 13.82
C ARG A 203 9.96 -9.22 14.54
N PHE A 204 8.99 -8.61 13.87
CA PHE A 204 8.12 -7.59 14.45
C PHE A 204 7.27 -8.17 15.58
N LEU A 205 6.56 -9.28 15.33
CA LEU A 205 5.75 -9.99 16.32
C LEU A 205 6.59 -10.49 17.50
N SER A 206 7.77 -11.07 17.25
CA SER A 206 8.65 -11.53 18.33
C SER A 206 9.05 -10.41 19.30
N ARG A 207 9.20 -9.17 18.82
CA ARG A 207 9.53 -8.02 19.67
C ARG A 207 8.33 -7.45 20.41
N LEU A 208 7.12 -7.71 19.92
CA LEU A 208 5.87 -7.13 20.41
C LEU A 208 4.91 -8.21 20.94
N GLN A 209 5.42 -9.41 21.22
CA GLN A 209 4.61 -10.56 21.64
C GLN A 209 3.78 -10.26 22.89
N TYR A 210 4.28 -9.43 23.80
CA TYR A 210 3.51 -8.94 24.95
C TYR A 210 2.17 -8.32 24.51
N TYR A 211 2.19 -7.43 23.52
CA TYR A 211 1.00 -6.77 23.00
C TYR A 211 0.07 -7.69 22.22
N VAL A 212 0.62 -8.76 21.62
CA VAL A 212 -0.17 -9.82 20.99
C VAL A 212 -0.91 -10.62 22.06
N ASN A 213 -0.24 -10.95 23.17
CA ASN A 213 -0.83 -11.71 24.28
C ASN A 213 -1.96 -10.95 25.00
N THR A 214 -1.95 -9.62 24.95
CA THR A 214 -2.99 -8.77 25.54
C THR A 214 -4.07 -8.33 24.54
N ASP A 215 -4.08 -8.91 23.33
CA ASP A 215 -4.97 -8.55 22.22
C ASP A 215 -4.90 -7.06 21.82
N GLN A 216 -3.85 -6.36 22.23
CA GLN A 216 -3.64 -4.96 21.86
C GLN A 216 -3.03 -4.83 20.47
N LEU A 217 -2.17 -5.78 20.08
CA LEU A 217 -1.68 -5.93 18.71
C LEU A 217 -2.32 -7.18 18.09
N VAL A 218 -3.22 -6.97 17.13
CA VAL A 218 -3.83 -8.05 16.34
C VAL A 218 -3.18 -8.07 14.97
N VAL A 219 -2.58 -9.19 14.60
CA VAL A 219 -2.05 -9.41 13.24
C VAL A 219 -2.82 -10.53 12.58
N ARG A 220 -3.33 -10.26 11.37
CA ARG A 220 -4.11 -11.19 10.56
C ARG A 220 -3.34 -11.54 9.28
N LEU A 221 -3.28 -12.83 8.98
CA LEU A 221 -2.83 -13.34 7.69
C LEU A 221 -4.05 -13.68 6.84
N TRP A 222 -4.18 -13.03 5.69
CA TRP A 222 -5.18 -13.37 4.70
C TRP A 222 -4.68 -14.50 3.80
N LYS A 223 -5.52 -15.51 3.56
CA LYS A 223 -5.28 -16.56 2.58
C LYS A 223 -6.62 -17.15 2.14
N ASP A 224 -6.87 -17.11 0.83
CA ASP A 224 -7.99 -17.81 0.21
C ASP A 224 -7.47 -18.64 -0.96
N GLU A 225 -7.43 -19.96 -0.79
CA GLU A 225 -6.96 -20.92 -1.79
C GLU A 225 -5.71 -20.44 -2.55
N ASP A 226 -5.75 -20.37 -3.87
CA ASP A 226 -4.66 -19.91 -4.73
C ASP A 226 -4.71 -18.41 -5.08
N ASN A 227 -5.65 -17.67 -4.49
CA ASN A 227 -5.87 -16.26 -4.74
C ASN A 227 -4.80 -15.40 -4.06
N SER A 228 -4.61 -14.18 -4.59
CA SER A 228 -3.57 -13.27 -4.11
C SER A 228 -4.13 -12.07 -3.36
N TYR A 229 -3.37 -11.57 -2.39
CA TYR A 229 -3.75 -10.45 -1.52
C TYR A 229 -3.08 -9.16 -1.95
N HIS A 230 -3.85 -8.08 -2.07
CA HIS A 230 -3.35 -6.78 -2.47
C HIS A 230 -4.04 -5.59 -1.79
N LEU A 231 -4.68 -5.77 -0.64
CA LEU A 231 -5.35 -4.63 0.01
C LEU A 231 -4.35 -3.59 0.55
N LYS A 232 -4.74 -2.32 0.48
CA LYS A 232 -4.12 -1.19 1.19
C LYS A 232 -5.20 -0.34 1.81
N GLY A 233 -4.94 0.17 3.00
CA GLY A 233 -5.91 1.01 3.68
C GLY A 233 -5.47 1.32 5.09
N MET A 234 -6.03 2.37 5.63
CA MET A 234 -5.85 2.74 7.01
C MET A 234 -7.15 3.28 7.56
N TRP A 235 -7.50 2.85 8.77
CA TRP A 235 -8.63 3.36 9.53
C TRP A 235 -8.10 3.81 10.88
N VAL A 236 -8.39 5.05 11.26
CA VAL A 236 -8.04 5.61 12.55
C VAL A 236 -9.34 5.87 13.29
N ASP A 237 -9.57 5.02 14.29
CA ASP A 237 -10.83 4.90 15.02
C ASP A 237 -12.02 4.73 14.07
N ASP A 238 -13.13 5.35 14.42
CA ASP A 238 -14.39 5.33 13.66
C ASP A 238 -14.60 6.62 12.83
N GLU A 239 -13.59 7.49 12.79
CA GLU A 239 -13.67 8.83 12.20
C GLU A 239 -12.88 8.99 10.90
N TRP A 240 -11.72 8.33 10.74
CA TRP A 240 -10.85 8.58 9.59
C TRP A 240 -10.60 7.32 8.78
N MET A 241 -10.73 7.44 7.46
CA MET A 241 -10.42 6.37 6.51
C MET A 241 -9.52 6.87 5.40
N LEU A 242 -8.42 6.18 5.14
CA LEU A 242 -7.52 6.47 4.03
C LEU A 242 -7.70 5.41 2.93
N LEU A 243 -8.27 5.85 1.80
CA LEU A 243 -8.31 5.09 0.57
C LEU A 243 -7.02 5.40 -0.21
N THR A 244 -6.13 4.44 -0.38
CA THR A 244 -4.84 4.71 -1.04
C THR A 244 -4.34 3.54 -1.86
N GLY A 245 -3.64 3.82 -2.95
CA GLY A 245 -2.78 2.85 -3.63
C GLY A 245 -1.50 2.55 -2.86
N ASN A 246 -1.08 3.41 -1.93
CA ASN A 246 0.22 3.35 -1.26
C ASN A 246 0.41 2.04 -0.49
N ASN A 247 1.47 1.29 -0.83
CA ASN A 247 1.78 0.00 -0.21
C ASN A 247 2.28 0.10 1.24
N LEU A 248 2.41 1.32 1.78
CA LEU A 248 2.99 1.61 3.08
C LEU A 248 4.40 1.03 3.24
N ASN A 249 5.20 1.08 2.18
CA ASN A 249 6.56 0.54 2.14
C ASN A 249 7.62 1.66 1.95
N PRO A 250 8.92 1.40 2.18
CA PRO A 250 9.97 2.39 1.95
C PRO A 250 10.04 2.96 0.53
N ARG A 251 9.55 2.20 -0.47
CA ARG A 251 9.52 2.60 -1.88
C ARG A 251 8.51 3.74 -2.09
N ALA A 252 7.28 3.59 -1.60
CA ALA A 252 6.24 4.62 -1.59
C ALA A 252 6.67 5.89 -0.83
N TRP A 253 7.55 5.74 0.18
CA TRP A 253 8.11 6.89 0.92
C TRP A 253 9.15 7.72 0.15
N ARG A 254 9.66 7.22 -0.99
CA ARG A 254 10.88 7.77 -1.61
C ARG A 254 10.85 7.87 -3.13
N LEU A 255 10.21 6.92 -3.80
CA LEU A 255 10.43 6.65 -5.22
C LEU A 255 9.16 6.83 -6.05
N ASP A 256 8.01 6.38 -5.56
CA ASP A 256 6.80 6.34 -6.37
C ASP A 256 5.95 7.61 -6.21
N LEU A 257 5.26 7.97 -7.29
CA LEU A 257 4.18 8.95 -7.24
C LEU A 257 2.92 8.22 -6.75
N GLU A 258 2.39 8.65 -5.62
CA GLU A 258 1.29 8.02 -4.91
C GLU A 258 0.15 9.03 -4.74
N ASN A 259 -1.09 8.55 -4.68
CA ASN A 259 -2.23 9.37 -4.28
C ASN A 259 -3.14 8.63 -3.29
N ALA A 260 -4.10 9.35 -2.72
CA ALA A 260 -5.10 8.83 -1.80
C ALA A 260 -6.34 9.73 -1.80
N ILE A 261 -7.42 9.22 -1.22
CA ILE A 261 -8.57 9.99 -0.78
C ILE A 261 -8.66 9.77 0.74
N LEU A 262 -8.54 10.84 1.51
CA LEU A 262 -8.77 10.83 2.95
C LEU A 262 -10.25 11.16 3.19
N ILE A 263 -10.92 10.30 3.95
CA ILE A 263 -12.30 10.49 4.38
C ILE A 263 -12.29 10.84 5.86
N HIS A 264 -13.03 11.88 6.22
CA HIS A 264 -13.34 12.26 7.60
C HIS A 264 -14.84 12.07 7.83
N ASP A 265 -15.22 11.26 8.80
CA ASP A 265 -16.59 10.86 9.11
C ASP A 265 -16.91 11.09 10.60
N PRO A 266 -16.97 12.37 11.04
CA PRO A 266 -17.12 12.71 12.46
C PRO A 266 -18.51 12.36 13.03
N GLN A 267 -19.51 12.19 12.18
CA GLN A 267 -20.87 11.79 12.58
C GLN A 267 -21.16 10.30 12.32
N HIS A 268 -20.14 9.53 11.90
CA HIS A 268 -20.23 8.10 11.65
C HIS A 268 -21.28 7.70 10.59
N GLU A 269 -21.52 8.56 9.60
CA GLU A 269 -22.46 8.35 8.51
C GLU A 269 -22.11 7.12 7.66
N LEU A 270 -20.83 6.77 7.57
CA LEU A 270 -20.33 5.62 6.81
C LEU A 270 -20.06 4.39 7.69
N ALA A 271 -20.42 4.40 8.97
CA ALA A 271 -20.07 3.32 9.90
C ALA A 271 -20.51 1.93 9.43
N ALA A 272 -21.76 1.79 8.96
CA ALA A 272 -22.26 0.51 8.48
C ALA A 272 -21.48 0.00 7.25
N GLN A 273 -21.10 0.89 6.34
CA GLN A 273 -20.31 0.54 5.15
C GLN A 273 -18.88 0.15 5.53
N ARG A 274 -18.26 0.92 6.44
CA ARG A 274 -16.92 0.64 6.98
C ARG A 274 -16.87 -0.71 7.66
N GLU A 275 -17.79 -0.98 8.58
CA GLU A 275 -17.80 -2.27 9.30
C GLU A 275 -18.05 -3.42 8.34
N ARG A 276 -18.97 -3.26 7.38
CA ARG A 276 -19.19 -4.28 6.35
C ARG A 276 -17.93 -4.56 5.51
N GLU A 277 -17.20 -3.53 5.10
CA GLU A 277 -15.94 -3.70 4.37
C GLU A 277 -14.92 -4.44 5.24
N LEU A 278 -14.71 -4.01 6.49
CA LEU A 278 -13.74 -4.62 7.39
C LEU A 278 -14.11 -6.07 7.76
N GLU A 279 -15.38 -6.41 7.92
CA GLU A 279 -15.86 -7.79 8.10
C GLU A 279 -15.51 -8.66 6.90
N LEU A 280 -15.79 -8.19 5.68
CA LEU A 280 -15.45 -8.89 4.44
C LEU A 280 -13.94 -9.11 4.32
N ILE A 281 -13.14 -8.07 4.59
CA ILE A 281 -11.68 -8.16 4.59
C ILE A 281 -11.18 -9.23 5.58
N ARG A 282 -11.84 -9.38 6.73
CA ARG A 282 -11.46 -10.35 7.77
C ARG A 282 -11.90 -11.78 7.46
N THR A 283 -12.75 -12.02 6.46
CA THR A 283 -13.39 -13.33 6.18
C THR A 283 -12.36 -14.46 6.00
N HIS A 284 -11.38 -14.28 5.13
CA HIS A 284 -10.34 -15.28 4.85
C HIS A 284 -9.05 -15.03 5.65
N THR A 285 -9.19 -14.58 6.91
CA THR A 285 -8.03 -14.25 7.75
C THR A 285 -7.89 -15.13 8.97
N THR A 286 -6.64 -15.45 9.30
CA THR A 286 -6.27 -16.12 10.56
C THR A 286 -5.49 -15.15 11.43
N VAL A 287 -5.86 -15.06 12.72
CA VAL A 287 -5.13 -14.26 13.70
C VAL A 287 -3.87 -15.01 14.13
N VAL A 288 -2.71 -14.36 14.03
CA VAL A 288 -1.43 -14.90 14.50
C VAL A 288 -1.32 -14.67 16.01
N ARG A 289 -1.37 -15.74 16.82
CA ARG A 289 -1.36 -15.62 18.30
C ARG A 289 0.06 -15.60 18.86
N HIS A 290 1.01 -16.24 18.17
CA HIS A 290 2.40 -16.24 18.58
C HIS A 290 3.33 -16.16 17.38
N TYR A 291 4.45 -15.42 17.50
CA TYR A 291 5.41 -15.28 16.40
C TYR A 291 5.94 -16.61 15.86
N ARG A 292 5.88 -17.69 16.67
CA ARG A 292 6.30 -19.06 16.32
C ARG A 292 5.38 -19.77 15.32
N GLU A 293 4.15 -19.30 15.12
CA GLU A 293 3.24 -19.82 14.09
C GLU A 293 3.75 -19.49 12.68
N LEU A 294 4.48 -18.39 12.53
CA LEU A 294 5.18 -18.09 11.29
C LEU A 294 6.38 -19.02 11.12
N GLN A 295 6.72 -19.37 9.89
CA GLN A 295 7.90 -20.19 9.64
C GLN A 295 9.19 -19.41 9.94
N SER A 296 10.23 -20.13 10.35
CA SER A 296 11.58 -19.60 10.48
C SER A 296 12.40 -19.92 9.24
N ILE A 297 13.59 -19.30 9.13
CA ILE A 297 14.52 -19.58 8.01
C ILE A 297 14.91 -21.06 7.94
N ALA A 298 14.88 -21.78 9.06
CA ALA A 298 15.21 -23.21 9.09
C ALA A 298 14.19 -24.05 8.32
N ASP A 299 12.92 -23.62 8.35
CA ASP A 299 11.75 -24.33 7.82
C ASP A 299 11.55 -24.07 6.32
N TYR A 300 12.20 -23.04 5.77
CA TYR A 300 12.06 -22.67 4.36
C TYR A 300 12.72 -23.66 3.40
N PRO A 301 12.23 -23.72 2.13
CA PRO A 301 12.84 -24.51 1.08
C PRO A 301 14.34 -24.28 0.97
N VAL A 302 15.11 -25.34 0.70
CA VAL A 302 16.58 -25.30 0.73
C VAL A 302 17.15 -24.18 -0.14
N LYS A 303 16.59 -23.97 -1.33
CA LYS A 303 17.01 -22.92 -2.27
C LYS A 303 16.76 -21.50 -1.71
N VAL A 304 15.57 -21.27 -1.16
CA VAL A 304 15.18 -20.00 -0.51
C VAL A 304 16.08 -19.72 0.69
N ARG A 305 16.25 -20.70 1.58
CA ARG A 305 17.09 -20.61 2.78
C ARG A 305 18.55 -20.25 2.44
N LYS A 306 19.14 -20.92 1.45
CA LYS A 306 20.51 -20.64 0.98
C LYS A 306 20.63 -19.20 0.46
N LEU A 307 19.67 -18.75 -0.35
CA LEU A 307 19.66 -17.38 -0.88
C LEU A 307 19.54 -16.33 0.23
N ILE A 308 18.57 -16.48 1.15
CA ILE A 308 18.35 -15.53 2.25
C ILE A 308 19.60 -15.42 3.15
N ARG A 309 20.24 -16.55 3.49
CA ARG A 309 21.48 -16.56 4.27
C ARG A 309 22.60 -15.81 3.55
N ARG A 310 22.74 -15.99 2.23
CA ARG A 310 23.71 -15.26 1.42
C ARG A 310 23.42 -13.76 1.43
N LEU A 311 22.17 -13.35 1.18
CA LEU A 311 21.74 -11.94 1.14
C LEU A 311 22.00 -11.21 2.47
N ARG A 312 21.73 -11.87 3.60
CA ARG A 312 21.99 -11.33 4.94
C ARG A 312 23.48 -11.15 5.24
N ARG A 313 24.32 -12.11 4.81
CA ARG A 313 25.77 -12.05 5.03
C ARG A 313 26.39 -10.81 4.37
N ILE A 314 25.87 -10.43 3.21
CA ILE A 314 26.30 -9.24 2.45
C ILE A 314 25.41 -8.01 2.68
N ARG A 315 24.45 -8.08 3.62
CA ARG A 315 23.51 -7.00 4.01
C ARG A 315 22.67 -6.41 2.87
N ILE A 316 22.46 -7.16 1.79
CA ILE A 316 21.64 -6.75 0.63
C ILE A 316 20.15 -6.94 0.90
N ASP A 317 19.77 -7.78 1.86
CA ASP A 317 18.39 -7.94 2.31
C ASP A 317 17.73 -6.60 2.70
N ARG A 318 18.48 -5.70 3.36
CA ARG A 318 18.02 -4.35 3.71
C ARG A 318 17.87 -3.41 2.51
N LEU A 319 18.61 -3.65 1.42
CA LEU A 319 18.49 -2.87 0.20
C LEU A 319 17.26 -3.31 -0.60
N ILE A 320 17.04 -4.63 -0.70
CA ILE A 320 15.85 -5.23 -1.31
C ILE A 320 14.59 -4.68 -0.64
N SER A 321 14.53 -4.70 0.70
CA SER A 321 13.36 -4.17 1.42
C SER A 321 13.15 -2.66 1.27
N ARG A 322 14.12 -1.91 0.74
CA ARG A 322 14.00 -0.46 0.49
C ARG A 322 13.52 -0.13 -0.91
N ILE A 323 13.69 -1.04 -1.86
CA ILE A 323 13.44 -0.83 -3.29
C ILE A 323 12.22 -1.62 -3.77
N LEU A 324 11.88 -2.71 -3.08
CA LEU A 324 10.83 -3.67 -3.42
C LEU A 324 9.81 -3.83 -2.30
#